data_AF-A0A9P6XM29-F1
#
_entry.id   AF-A0A9P6XM29-F1
#
_cell.length_a   1.000
_cell.length_b   1.000
_cell.length_c   1.000
_cell.angle_alpha   90.00
_cell.angle_beta   90.00
_cell.angle_gamma   90.00
#
_symmetry.space_group_name_H-M   'P 1'
#
loop_
_entity.id
_entity.type
_entity.pdbx_description
1 polymer ?
#
loop_
_entity_poly.entity_id
_entity_poly.type
_entity_poly.pdbx_seq_one_letter_code
_entity_poly.pdbx_strand_id
1 'polypeptide(L)'
;MRLARQLSVTRCGEHQNWGQRRRMLWVTDGCRAEFVADEYGRWPGRGRDRDDEGERLVCESYEKKDKECRIRVRHEVRLVKQKSVTACVEDRNWGWDRRGIWVSDGCRAEFRVY
;
A
#
# COMPACT_ATOMS: atom_id res chain seq x y z
N MET A 1 12.04 -13.71 13.75
CA MET A 1 12.48 -14.81 12.86
C MET A 1 13.91 -15.15 13.19
N ARG A 2 14.29 -16.42 13.05
CA ARG A 2 15.68 -16.87 13.17
C ARG A 2 16.04 -17.81 12.02
N LEU A 3 17.33 -17.83 11.66
CA LEU A 3 17.87 -18.84 10.77
C LEU A 3 17.78 -20.21 11.45
N ALA A 4 17.10 -21.15 10.80
CA ALA A 4 16.90 -22.51 11.31
C ALA A 4 17.88 -23.50 10.68
N ARG A 5 18.10 -23.36 9.36
CA ARG A 5 18.98 -24.26 8.61
C ARG A 5 19.60 -23.56 7.43
N GLN A 6 20.92 -23.59 7.33
CA GLN A 6 21.62 -23.08 6.14
C GLN A 6 21.55 -24.10 5.00
N LEU A 7 21.21 -23.63 3.80
CA LEU A 7 21.12 -24.44 2.58
C LEU A 7 22.18 -24.05 1.54
N SER A 8 22.71 -22.83 1.59
CA SER A 8 23.79 -22.36 0.73
C SER A 8 25.17 -22.73 1.26
N VAL A 9 26.13 -22.86 0.33
CA VAL A 9 27.57 -22.91 0.65
C VAL A 9 28.01 -21.57 1.24
N THR A 10 27.56 -20.45 0.65
CA THR A 10 27.74 -19.13 1.24
C THR A 10 27.06 -19.07 2.60
N ARG A 11 27.82 -18.66 3.63
CA ARG A 11 27.31 -18.54 5.00
C ARG A 11 26.28 -17.42 5.08
N CYS A 12 25.11 -17.72 5.64
CA CYS A 12 24.09 -16.72 5.92
C CYS A 12 24.41 -16.01 7.26
N GLY A 13 24.96 -14.80 7.19
CA GLY A 13 25.24 -13.92 8.33
C GLY A 13 24.16 -12.84 8.50
N GLU A 14 23.63 -12.71 9.72
CA GLU A 14 22.62 -11.70 10.03
C GLU A 14 23.23 -10.30 9.87
N HIS A 15 22.48 -9.38 9.27
CA HIS A 15 22.92 -8.04 8.86
C HIS A 15 24.04 -8.00 7.82
N GLN A 16 24.45 -9.14 7.27
CA GLN A 16 25.47 -9.22 6.22
C GLN A 16 24.84 -9.59 4.88
N ASN A 17 24.20 -10.75 4.81
CA ASN A 17 23.58 -11.27 3.59
C ASN A 17 22.23 -11.96 3.84
N TRP A 18 21.72 -11.84 5.06
CA TRP A 18 20.30 -11.95 5.35
C TRP A 18 19.91 -11.03 6.49
N GLY A 19 18.62 -10.74 6.59
CA GLY A 19 18.07 -10.00 7.71
C GLY A 19 16.57 -9.89 7.66
N GLN A 20 16.02 -9.29 8.72
CA GLN A 20 14.60 -8.99 8.83
C GLN A 20 14.41 -7.49 9.06
N ARG A 21 13.48 -6.88 8.31
CA ARG A 21 13.03 -5.50 8.55
C ARG A 21 11.53 -5.43 8.36
N ARG A 22 10.82 -4.93 9.38
CA ARG A 22 9.35 -4.84 9.39
C ARG A 22 8.73 -6.22 9.04
N ARG A 23 8.08 -6.32 7.87
CA ARG A 23 7.39 -7.52 7.35
C ARG A 23 8.17 -8.23 6.25
N MET A 24 9.41 -7.83 5.98
CA MET A 24 10.25 -8.38 4.93
C MET A 24 11.42 -9.15 5.56
N LEU A 25 11.55 -10.42 5.17
CA LEU A 25 12.80 -11.17 5.27
C LEU A 25 13.49 -11.07 3.92
N TRP A 26 14.78 -10.74 3.93
CA TRP A 26 15.58 -10.67 2.72
C TRP A 26 16.81 -11.56 2.85
N VAL A 27 17.26 -12.05 1.70
CA VAL A 27 18.53 -12.76 1.51
C VAL A 27 19.22 -12.17 0.29
N THR A 28 20.52 -12.00 0.36
CA THR A 28 21.36 -11.50 -0.74
C THR A 28 22.62 -12.36 -0.86
N ASP A 29 23.44 -12.08 -1.87
CA ASP A 29 24.80 -12.63 -1.99
C ASP A 29 24.87 -14.17 -1.93
N GLY A 30 23.86 -14.82 -2.52
CA GLY A 30 23.77 -16.28 -2.59
C GLY A 30 23.38 -16.98 -1.29
N CYS A 31 22.99 -16.23 -0.24
CA CYS A 31 22.43 -16.82 0.97
C CYS A 31 21.09 -17.53 0.66
N ARG A 32 21.02 -18.80 1.07
CA ARG A 32 19.79 -19.62 1.05
C ARG A 32 19.70 -20.37 2.37
N ALA A 33 18.59 -20.24 3.06
CA ALA A 33 18.36 -20.89 4.34
C ALA A 33 16.86 -21.10 4.58
N GLU A 34 16.55 -22.05 5.46
CA GLU A 34 15.25 -22.15 6.10
C GLU A 34 15.23 -21.19 7.30
N PHE A 35 14.15 -20.42 7.39
CA PHE A 35 13.93 -19.46 8.46
C PHE A 35 12.66 -19.84 9.20
N VAL A 36 12.69 -19.76 10.53
CA VAL A 36 11.51 -20.01 11.37
C VAL A 36 11.08 -18.71 12.05
N ALA A 37 9.79 -18.43 12.00
CA ALA A 37 9.16 -17.34 12.74
C ALA A 37 8.81 -17.85 14.15
N ASP A 38 9.30 -17.13 15.14
CA ASP A 38 9.13 -17.42 16.56
C ASP A 38 7.65 -17.22 16.95
N GLU A 39 7.07 -18.24 17.58
CA GLU A 39 5.84 -18.36 18.41
C GLU A 39 4.47 -17.82 17.91
N TYR A 40 4.34 -17.15 16.77
CA TYR A 40 3.01 -16.76 16.27
C TYR A 40 2.64 -17.20 14.87
N GLY A 41 3.37 -18.14 14.23
CA GLY A 41 2.95 -18.84 13.00
C GLY A 41 2.51 -17.94 11.82
N ARG A 42 2.72 -16.62 11.93
CA ARG A 42 2.16 -15.60 11.06
C ARG A 42 3.28 -15.15 10.15
N TRP A 43 3.35 -15.77 8.99
CA TRP A 43 4.14 -15.27 7.87
C TRP A 43 3.80 -13.78 7.64
N PRO A 44 4.76 -12.86 7.77
CA PRO A 44 4.56 -11.49 7.32
C PRO A 44 4.57 -11.55 5.78
N GLY A 45 3.40 -11.31 5.19
CA GLY A 45 3.17 -11.50 3.76
C GLY A 45 1.72 -11.86 3.40
N ARG A 46 0.87 -12.14 4.39
CA ARG A 46 -0.60 -12.29 4.19
C ARG A 46 -1.44 -11.37 5.08
N GLY A 47 -0.91 -10.20 5.43
CA GLY A 47 -1.65 -9.15 6.12
C GLY A 47 -1.66 -7.91 5.25
N ARG A 48 -2.86 -7.43 4.85
CA ARG A 48 -3.06 -6.17 4.10
C ARG A 48 -2.12 -5.08 4.63
N ASP A 49 -1.03 -4.82 3.92
CA ASP A 49 -0.06 -3.74 4.15
C ASP A 49 -0.67 -2.39 3.76
N ARG A 50 -1.79 -1.99 4.39
CA ARG A 50 -2.52 -0.77 4.05
C ARG A 50 -2.09 0.47 4.82
N ASP A 51 -1.21 0.34 5.81
CA ASP A 51 -1.11 1.38 6.84
C ASP A 51 -0.06 2.47 6.54
N ASP A 52 0.98 2.23 5.72
CA ASP A 52 2.00 3.24 5.40
C ASP A 52 2.07 3.62 3.91
N GLU A 53 1.62 2.74 3.00
CA GLU A 53 1.65 3.02 1.56
C GLU A 53 0.36 3.66 1.06
N GLY A 54 -0.68 3.81 1.89
CA GLY A 54 -1.98 4.33 1.49
C GLY A 54 -2.71 3.46 0.45
N GLU A 55 -4.03 3.37 0.54
CA GLU A 55 -4.86 2.64 -0.41
C GLU A 55 -5.13 3.50 -1.65
N ARG A 56 -4.81 2.97 -2.84
CA ARG A 56 -5.16 3.62 -4.10
C ARG A 56 -6.57 3.24 -4.51
N LEU A 57 -7.36 4.22 -4.92
CA LEU A 57 -8.68 4.00 -5.53
C LEU A 57 -8.92 4.95 -6.70
N VAL A 58 -9.76 4.52 -7.62
CA VAL A 58 -10.24 5.33 -8.74
C VAL A 58 -11.65 5.80 -8.42
N CYS A 59 -11.89 7.11 -8.47
CA CYS A 59 -13.21 7.69 -8.29
C CYS A 59 -13.56 8.60 -9.47
N GLU A 60 -14.75 8.40 -10.04
CA GLU A 60 -15.09 8.94 -11.35
C GLU A 60 -16.53 9.47 -11.40
N SER A 61 -16.67 10.77 -11.67
CA SER A 61 -17.93 11.39 -12.06
C SER A 61 -18.12 11.22 -13.57
N TYR A 62 -19.19 10.52 -13.94
CA TYR A 62 -19.63 10.39 -15.34
C TYR A 62 -20.93 11.18 -15.54
N GLU A 63 -21.15 11.70 -16.74
CA GLU A 63 -22.40 12.41 -17.13
C GLU A 63 -22.78 13.58 -16.20
N LYS A 64 -21.79 14.25 -15.61
CA LYS A 64 -21.97 15.33 -14.62
C LYS A 64 -22.76 14.91 -13.36
N LYS A 65 -22.81 13.61 -13.05
CA LYS A 65 -23.40 13.11 -11.81
C LYS A 65 -22.35 13.07 -10.72
N ASP A 66 -22.73 13.54 -9.54
CA ASP A 66 -21.88 13.44 -8.36
C ASP A 66 -21.68 11.98 -7.99
N LYS A 67 -20.45 11.64 -7.61
CA LYS A 67 -20.08 10.29 -7.23
C LYS A 67 -19.35 10.32 -5.90
N GLU A 68 -19.80 9.47 -4.99
CA GLU A 68 -19.13 9.21 -3.72
C GLU A 68 -18.50 7.81 -3.77
N CYS A 69 -17.20 7.74 -3.50
CA CYS A 69 -16.45 6.51 -3.35
C CYS A 69 -16.17 6.28 -1.87
N ARG A 70 -16.96 5.39 -1.27
CA ARG A 70 -16.88 5.07 0.15
C ARG A 70 -15.57 4.36 0.48
N ILE A 71 -14.76 5.01 1.31
CA ILE A 71 -13.52 4.47 1.84
C ILE A 71 -13.21 5.15 3.17
N ARG A 72 -12.74 4.37 4.15
CA ARG A 72 -12.38 4.93 5.45
C ARG A 72 -11.06 5.68 5.33
N VAL A 73 -11.12 7.00 5.30
CA VAL A 73 -9.96 7.88 5.37
C VAL A 73 -9.51 8.00 6.82
N ARG A 74 -8.21 7.80 7.09
CA ARG A 74 -7.67 7.90 8.46
C ARG A 74 -6.90 9.20 8.66
N HIS A 75 -6.15 9.64 7.65
CA HIS A 75 -5.25 10.79 7.73
C HIS A 75 -5.51 11.81 6.62
N GLU A 76 -5.30 11.41 5.36
CA GLU A 76 -5.34 12.33 4.23
C GLU A 76 -5.70 11.59 2.94
N VAL A 77 -6.13 12.35 1.93
CA VAL A 77 -6.30 11.87 0.57
C VAL A 77 -5.50 12.75 -0.37
N ARG A 78 -4.77 12.14 -1.31
CA ARG A 78 -4.02 12.85 -2.34
C ARG A 78 -4.48 12.43 -3.73
N LEU A 79 -4.63 13.40 -4.62
CA LEU A 79 -4.83 13.13 -6.05
C LEU A 79 -3.50 12.64 -6.65
N VAL A 80 -3.50 11.44 -7.22
CA VAL A 80 -2.30 10.81 -7.82
C VAL A 80 -2.27 11.01 -9.32
N LYS A 81 -3.42 10.82 -9.99
CA LYS A 81 -3.49 10.88 -11.44
C LYS A 81 -4.85 11.37 -11.89
N GLN A 82 -4.87 12.42 -12.70
CA GLN A 82 -6.09 12.85 -13.38
C GLN A 82 -6.38 11.95 -14.59
N LYS A 83 -7.63 11.50 -14.71
CA LYS A 83 -8.14 10.68 -15.82
C LYS A 83 -9.12 11.45 -16.72
N SER A 84 -9.74 12.52 -16.23
CA SER A 84 -10.64 13.38 -17.00
C SER A 84 -9.90 14.48 -17.76
N VAL A 85 -10.51 14.96 -18.85
CA VAL A 85 -10.14 16.23 -19.49
C VAL A 85 -10.48 17.41 -18.58
N THR A 86 -11.64 17.36 -17.91
CA THR A 86 -12.00 18.32 -16.86
C THR A 86 -10.97 18.26 -15.73
N ALA A 87 -10.42 19.41 -15.36
CA ALA A 87 -9.46 19.51 -14.27
C ALA A 87 -10.11 19.21 -12.92
N CYS A 88 -9.50 18.30 -12.16
CA CYS A 88 -9.91 17.97 -10.79
C CYS A 88 -9.25 18.95 -9.81
N VAL A 89 -10.05 19.81 -9.18
CA VAL A 89 -9.61 20.83 -8.21
C VAL A 89 -10.29 20.57 -6.88
N GLU A 90 -9.46 20.46 -5.83
CA GLU A 90 -9.91 20.20 -4.46
C GLU A 90 -10.86 21.32 -4.00
N ASP A 91 -11.85 20.96 -3.20
CA ASP A 91 -12.94 21.84 -2.72
C ASP A 91 -13.83 22.46 -3.81
N ARG A 92 -13.57 22.15 -5.09
CA ARG A 92 -14.39 22.61 -6.22
C ARG A 92 -15.19 21.49 -6.85
N ASN A 93 -14.52 20.45 -7.34
CA ASN A 93 -15.17 19.34 -8.02
C ASN A 93 -14.63 17.96 -7.60
N TRP A 94 -13.83 17.95 -6.55
CA TRP A 94 -13.59 16.78 -5.72
C TRP A 94 -13.21 17.22 -4.31
N GLY A 95 -13.36 16.30 -3.37
CA GLY A 95 -12.92 16.48 -2.00
C GLY A 95 -13.08 15.16 -1.24
N TRP A 96 -12.83 15.20 0.06
CA TRP A 96 -12.89 14.01 0.89
C TRP A 96 -13.28 14.34 2.32
N ASP A 97 -13.84 13.35 3.01
CA ASP A 97 -14.14 13.38 4.42
C ASP A 97 -13.82 12.01 5.05
N ARG A 98 -14.26 11.78 6.29
CA ARG A 98 -14.05 10.49 6.98
C ARG A 98 -14.84 9.33 6.36
N ARG A 99 -15.86 9.60 5.54
CA ARG A 99 -16.73 8.63 4.89
C ARG A 99 -16.20 8.22 3.52
N GLY A 100 -15.48 9.11 2.84
CA GLY A 100 -14.77 8.78 1.61
C GLY A 100 -14.44 9.99 0.74
N ILE A 101 -14.32 9.75 -0.55
CA ILE A 101 -14.00 10.76 -1.57
C ILE A 101 -15.27 11.05 -2.36
N TRP A 102 -15.53 12.32 -2.65
CA TRP A 102 -16.55 12.73 -3.59
C TRP A 102 -15.92 13.40 -4.81
N VAL A 103 -16.52 13.20 -5.98
CA VAL A 103 -16.15 13.85 -7.25
C VAL A 103 -17.41 14.32 -7.98
N SER A 104 -17.35 15.48 -8.61
CA SER A 104 -18.46 16.10 -9.35
C SER A 104 -17.99 16.66 -10.70
N ASP A 105 -18.91 17.20 -11.50
CA ASP A 105 -18.63 17.96 -12.72
C ASP A 105 -17.74 17.25 -13.76
N GLY A 106 -17.77 15.91 -13.78
CA GLY A 106 -16.95 15.13 -14.70
C GLY A 106 -15.48 14.97 -14.29
N CYS A 107 -15.11 15.32 -13.05
CA CYS A 107 -13.81 14.99 -12.48
C CYS A 107 -13.67 13.47 -12.33
N ARG A 108 -12.57 12.94 -12.86
CA ARG A 108 -12.22 11.51 -12.80
C ARG A 108 -10.74 11.40 -12.47
N ALA A 109 -10.40 10.73 -11.38
CA ALA A 109 -9.02 10.65 -10.92
C ALA A 109 -8.74 9.34 -10.14
N GLU A 110 -7.45 9.01 -10.06
CA GLU A 110 -6.89 8.07 -9.10
C GLU A 110 -6.44 8.85 -7.86
N PHE A 111 -6.83 8.36 -6.70
CA PHE A 111 -6.54 8.94 -5.38
C PHE A 111 -5.79 7.93 -4.52
N ARG A 112 -5.00 8.45 -3.58
CA ARG A 112 -4.31 7.67 -2.56
C ARG A 112 -4.79 8.13 -1.19
N VAL A 113 -5.27 7.18 -0.40
CA VAL A 113 -5.91 7.40 0.90
C VAL A 113 -5.02 6.82 1.99
N TYR A 114 -4.70 7.62 2.99
CA TYR A 114 -3.89 7.23 4.14
C TYR A 114 -4.75 7.06 5.39
#